data_AF-K1S9X0-F1
#
_entry.id   AF-K1S9X0-F1
#
_cell.length_a   1.000
_cell.length_b   1.000
_cell.length_c   1.000
_cell.angle_alpha   90.00
_cell.angle_beta   90.00
_cell.angle_gamma   90.00
#
_symmetry.space_group_name_H-M   'P 1'
#
loop_
_entity.id
_entity.type
_entity.pdbx_description
1 polymer ?
#
loop_
_entity_poly.entity_id
_entity_poly.type
_entity_poly.pdbx_seq_one_letter_code
_entity_poly.pdbx_strand_id
1 'polypeptide(L)'
;MKTDIEIARETKLNKIEDVAEKLGVPRDEVQNYGRYIAKVPIHLIDKKEMEKHNLILVSAITPNKAGVGKTTVSIGLSLGLNKIGKKAVVAL
;
A
#
# COMPACT_ATOMS: atom_id res chain seq x y z
N MET A 1 6.92 -24.07 -3.61
CA MET A 1 6.48 -22.66 -3.51
C MET A 1 7.59 -21.81 -4.10
N LYS A 2 7.28 -20.80 -4.91
CA LYS A 2 8.30 -19.88 -5.44
C LYS A 2 8.90 -19.06 -4.30
N THR A 3 10.15 -18.64 -4.44
CA THR A 3 10.79 -17.69 -3.52
C THR A 3 10.19 -16.29 -3.69
N ASP A 4 10.29 -15.45 -2.66
CA ASP A 4 9.74 -14.09 -2.70
C ASP A 4 10.26 -13.27 -3.89
N ILE A 5 11.54 -13.43 -4.23
CA ILE A 5 12.16 -12.72 -5.36
C ILE A 5 11.66 -13.23 -6.72
N GLU A 6 11.36 -14.52 -6.85
CA GLU A 6 10.77 -15.07 -8.07
C GLU A 6 9.35 -14.53 -8.26
N ILE A 7 8.54 -14.51 -7.20
CA ILE A 7 7.19 -13.93 -7.22
C ILE A 7 7.26 -12.44 -7.59
N ALA A 8 8.19 -11.68 -7.01
CA ALA A 8 8.34 -10.26 -7.31
C ALA A 8 8.74 -10.00 -8.77
N ARG A 9 9.65 -10.80 -9.33
CA ARG A 9 10.14 -10.63 -10.71
C ARG A 9 9.11 -11.00 -11.77
N GLU A 10 8.26 -11.99 -11.51
CA GLU A 10 7.22 -12.40 -12.47
C GLU A 10 5.93 -11.57 -12.37
N THR A 11 5.76 -10.83 -11.28
CA THR A 11 4.57 -10.00 -11.08
C THR A 11 4.55 -8.82 -12.05
N LYS A 12 3.48 -8.72 -12.84
CA LYS A 12 3.25 -7.55 -13.70
C LYS A 12 2.82 -6.36 -12.85
N LEU A 13 3.70 -5.37 -12.74
CA LEU A 13 3.41 -4.13 -12.01
C LEU A 13 2.57 -3.16 -12.86
N ASN A 14 1.58 -2.53 -12.22
CA ASN A 14 0.92 -1.34 -12.77
C ASN A 14 1.85 -0.14 -12.66
N LYS A 15 1.77 0.81 -13.60
CA LYS A 15 2.53 2.06 -13.46
C LYS A 15 2.04 2.82 -12.23
N ILE A 16 2.93 3.57 -11.60
CA ILE A 16 2.59 4.28 -10.36
C ILE A 16 1.50 5.33 -10.54
N GLU A 17 1.42 5.96 -11.72
CA GLU A 17 0.36 6.90 -12.10
C GLU A 17 -1.04 6.26 -12.10
N ASP A 18 -1.15 5.00 -12.56
CA ASP A 18 -2.42 4.27 -12.56
C ASP A 18 -2.85 3.87 -11.14
N VAL A 19 -1.88 3.64 -10.25
CA VAL A 19 -2.13 3.37 -8.82
C VAL A 19 -2.57 4.65 -8.10
N ALA A 20 -1.91 5.77 -8.37
CA ALA A 20 -2.23 7.08 -7.81
C ALA A 20 -3.67 7.52 -8.17
N GLU A 21 -4.04 7.41 -9.45
CA GLU A 21 -5.37 7.77 -9.93
C GLU A 21 -6.48 6.96 -9.26
N LYS A 22 -6.29 5.65 -9.07
CA LYS A 22 -7.22 4.78 -8.32
C LYS A 22 -7.41 5.23 -6.86
N LEU A 23 -6.40 5.87 -6.28
CA LEU A 23 -6.45 6.41 -4.92
C LEU A 23 -7.04 7.83 -4.88
N GLY A 24 -7.27 8.48 -6.02
CA GLY A 24 -7.78 9.84 -6.10
C GLY A 24 -6.67 10.90 -6.14
N VAL A 25 -5.44 10.51 -6.41
CA VAL A 25 -4.31 11.42 -6.61
C VAL A 25 -4.19 11.72 -8.11
N PRO A 26 -4.25 13.00 -8.53
CA PRO A 26 -4.12 13.36 -9.95
C PRO A 26 -2.78 12.89 -10.56
N ARG A 27 -2.83 12.43 -11.81
CA ARG A 27 -1.65 11.88 -12.52
C ARG A 27 -0.56 12.93 -12.75
N ASP A 28 -0.94 14.18 -12.96
CA ASP A 28 -0.06 15.32 -13.20
C ASP A 28 0.58 15.86 -11.91
N GLU A 29 0.05 15.47 -10.75
CA GLU A 29 0.58 15.88 -9.45
C GLU A 29 1.62 14.92 -8.86
N VAL A 30 1.69 13.67 -9.34
CA VAL A 30 2.70 12.72 -8.86
C VAL A 30 4.09 13.02 -9.40
N GLN A 31 5.08 13.06 -8.51
CA GLN A 31 6.48 13.22 -8.88
C GLN A 31 7.12 11.85 -9.06
N ASN A 32 7.22 11.37 -10.30
CA ASN A 32 7.68 10.03 -10.62
C ASN A 32 9.19 9.83 -10.39
N TYR A 33 9.54 8.68 -9.82
CA TYR A 33 10.89 8.15 -9.69
C TYR A 33 10.96 6.83 -10.46
N GLY A 34 11.15 6.93 -11.78
CA GLY A 34 10.98 5.79 -12.68
C GLY A 34 9.51 5.47 -12.92
N ARG A 35 9.20 4.19 -13.18
CA ARG A 35 7.86 3.75 -13.63
C ARG A 35 6.89 3.37 -12.50
N TYR A 36 7.44 2.98 -11.35
CA TYR A 36 6.70 2.26 -10.30
C TYR A 36 6.79 2.91 -8.92
N ILE A 37 7.44 4.08 -8.82
CA ILE A 37 7.63 4.81 -7.57
C ILE A 37 7.36 6.29 -7.85
N ALA A 38 6.70 6.97 -6.92
CA ALA A 38 6.44 8.40 -7.00
C ALA A 38 6.36 9.02 -5.59
N LYS A 39 6.57 10.33 -5.51
CA LYS A 39 6.19 11.14 -4.35
C LYS A 39 4.83 11.79 -4.61
N VAL A 40 4.02 11.89 -3.56
CA VAL A 40 2.71 12.57 -3.57
C VAL A 40 2.86 13.91 -2.85
N PRO A 41 2.32 15.01 -3.39
CA PRO A 41 2.46 16.32 -2.77
C PRO A 41 1.57 16.46 -1.53
N ILE A 42 2.09 17.13 -0.50
CA ILE A 42 1.43 17.28 0.80
C ILE A 42 0.18 18.17 0.77
N HIS A 43 0.06 19.04 -0.24
CA HIS A 43 -1.06 19.98 -0.34
C HIS A 43 -2.39 19.27 -0.68
N LEU A 44 -2.34 18.01 -1.12
CA LEU A 44 -3.51 17.15 -1.33
C LEU A 44 -4.11 16.60 -0.02
N ILE A 45 -3.47 16.83 1.14
CA ILE A 45 -3.98 16.34 2.42
C ILE A 45 -5.17 17.20 2.86
N ASP A 46 -6.36 16.60 2.87
CA ASP A 46 -7.57 17.17 3.45
C ASP A 46 -7.86 16.56 4.82
N LYS A 47 -7.79 17.38 5.88
CA LYS A 47 -8.05 16.95 7.25
C LYS A 47 -9.51 16.51 7.47
N LYS A 48 -10.48 17.14 6.81
CA LYS A 48 -11.90 16.78 6.95
C LYS A 48 -12.20 15.44 6.32
N GLU A 49 -11.57 15.13 5.19
CA GLU A 49 -11.67 13.79 4.60
C GLU A 49 -10.93 12.75 5.43
N MET A 50 -9.76 13.10 6.01
CA MET A 50 -9.01 12.20 6.89
C MET A 50 -9.84 11.71 8.09
N GLU A 51 -10.66 12.59 8.69
CA GLU A 51 -11.54 12.25 9.83
C GLU A 51 -12.62 11.21 9.48
N LYS A 52 -12.93 11.01 8.20
CA LYS A 52 -13.91 10.01 7.74
C LYS A 52 -13.32 8.62 7.55
N HIS A 53 -11.99 8.48 7.66
CA HIS A 53 -11.28 7.24 7.40
C HIS A 53 -10.92 6.49 8.68
N ASN A 54 -10.78 5.17 8.58
CA ASN A 54 -10.38 4.31 9.69
C ASN A 54 -8.86 4.07 9.67
N LEU A 55 -8.23 4.10 10.85
CA LEU A 55 -6.84 3.71 11.04
C LEU A 55 -6.77 2.33 11.72
N ILE A 56 -6.12 1.37 11.06
CA ILE A 56 -5.91 0.03 11.62
C ILE A 56 -4.42 -0.14 11.94
N LEU A 57 -4.09 -0.24 13.22
CA LEU A 57 -2.73 -0.54 13.68
C LEU A 57 -2.52 -2.05 13.75
N VAL A 58 -1.61 -2.57 12.93
CA VAL A 58 -1.18 -3.97 12.99
C VAL A 58 0.04 -4.07 13.92
N SER A 59 -0.12 -4.79 15.03
CA SER A 59 0.95 -5.07 16.00
C SER A 59 1.25 -6.56 16.08
N ALA A 60 2.32 -6.91 16.78
CA ALA A 60 2.72 -8.28 17.03
C ALA A 60 3.24 -8.43 18.47
N ILE A 61 3.31 -9.68 18.93
CA ILE A 61 4.03 -10.04 20.15
C ILE A 61 5.53 -9.76 19.99
N THR A 62 6.28 -9.87 21.10
CA THR A 62 7.75 -9.79 21.09
C THR A 62 8.34 -10.73 20.02
N PRO A 63 9.26 -10.24 19.16
CA PRO A 63 9.88 -11.07 18.12
C PRO A 63 10.54 -12.32 18.69
N ASN A 64 10.43 -13.42 17.96
CA ASN A 64 11.08 -14.69 18.28
C ASN A 64 11.73 -15.29 17.03
N LYS A 65 12.47 -16.39 17.20
CA LYS A 65 13.22 -17.05 16.11
C LYS A 65 12.35 -17.56 14.96
N ALA A 66 11.07 -17.84 15.19
CA ALA A 66 10.17 -18.31 14.14
C ALA A 66 9.67 -17.16 13.24
N GLY A 67 9.86 -15.90 13.64
CA GLY A 67 9.29 -14.74 12.98
C GLY A 67 7.82 -14.51 13.35
N VAL A 68 7.36 -13.27 13.18
CA VAL A 68 6.00 -12.85 13.58
C VAL A 68 5.10 -12.47 12.40
N GLY A 69 5.65 -12.38 11.18
CA GLY A 69 4.86 -12.14 9.97
C GLY A 69 4.13 -10.79 9.89
N LYS A 70 4.47 -9.81 10.75
CA LYS A 70 3.75 -8.52 10.87
C LYS A 70 3.53 -7.83 9.52
N THR A 71 4.60 -7.62 8.75
CA THR A 71 4.52 -6.92 7.45
C THR A 71 3.70 -7.70 6.43
N THR A 72 3.85 -9.03 6.38
CA THR A 72 3.05 -9.92 5.52
C THR A 72 1.56 -9.81 5.85
N VAL A 73 1.22 -9.75 7.14
CA VAL A 73 -0.16 -9.55 7.61
C VAL A 73 -0.67 -8.15 7.26
N SER A 74 0.13 -7.09 7.42
CA SER A 74 -0.26 -5.72 7.04
C SER A 74 -0.60 -5.62 5.55
N ILE A 75 0.24 -6.19 4.68
CA ILE A 75 0.01 -6.22 3.22
C ILE A 75 -1.22 -7.09 2.91
N GLY A 76 -1.30 -8.30 3.47
CA GLY A 76 -2.41 -9.23 3.25
C GLY A 76 -3.77 -8.68 3.70
N LEU A 77 -3.81 -7.96 4.82
CA LEU A 77 -5.02 -7.29 5.30
C LEU A 77 -5.50 -6.22 4.32
N SER A 78 -4.59 -5.37 3.81
CA SER A 78 -4.94 -4.37 2.81
C SER A 78 -5.47 -5.00 1.52
N LEU A 79 -4.83 -6.07 1.04
CA LEU A 79 -5.30 -6.82 -0.14
C LEU A 79 -6.68 -7.47 0.11
N GLY A 80 -6.89 -8.06 1.29
CA GLY A 80 -8.16 -8.67 1.68
C GLY A 80 -9.31 -7.67 1.75
N LEU A 81 -9.06 -6.49 2.34
CA LEU A 81 -10.02 -5.39 2.40
C LEU A 81 -10.44 -4.93 0.99
N ASN A 82 -9.47 -4.74 0.09
CA ASN A 82 -9.77 -4.40 -1.31
C ASN A 82 -10.57 -5.51 -2.01
N LYS A 83 -10.26 -6.79 -1.74
CA LYS A 83 -11.00 -7.93 -2.30
C LYS A 83 -12.48 -7.98 -1.87
N ILE A 84 -12.82 -7.48 -0.69
CA ILE A 84 -14.21 -7.40 -0.20
C ILE A 84 -14.88 -6.04 -0.48
N GLY A 85 -14.30 -5.22 -1.37
CA GLY A 85 -14.89 -3.95 -1.81
C GLY A 85 -14.63 -2.76 -0.89
N LYS A 86 -13.67 -2.84 0.04
CA LYS A 86 -13.22 -1.68 0.83
C LYS A 86 -12.00 -1.03 0.20
N LYS A 87 -12.01 0.29 0.00
CA LYS A 87 -10.83 1.03 -0.47
C LYS A 87 -9.83 1.14 0.69
N ALA A 88 -8.70 0.42 0.59
CA ALA A 88 -7.69 0.36 1.64
C ALA A 88 -6.27 0.53 1.08
N VAL A 89 -5.41 1.21 1.85
CA VAL A 89 -3.99 1.41 1.57
C VAL A 89 -3.19 0.97 2.79
N VAL A 90 -2.00 0.41 2.57
CA VAL A 90 -1.05 0.08 3.64
C VAL A 90 0.05 1.13 3.69
N ALA A 91 0.36 1.62 4.90
CA ALA A 91 1.54 2.41 5.18
C ALA A 91 2.55 1.53 5.93
N LEU A 92 3.79 1.47 5.44
CA LEU A 92 4.87 0.60 5.95
C LEU A 92 6.12 1.42 6.28
#